data_AF-A0A957FR37-F1
#
_entry.id   AF-A0A957FR37-F1
#
_cell.length_a   1.000
_cell.length_b   1.000
_cell.length_c   1.000
_cell.angle_alpha   90.00
_cell.angle_beta   90.00
_cell.angle_gamma   90.00
#
_symmetry.space_group_name_H-M   'P 1'
#
loop_
_entity.id
_entity.type
_entity.pdbx_description
1 polymer ?
#
loop_
_entity_poly.entity_id
_entity_poly.type
_entity_poly.pdbx_seq_one_letter_code
_entity_poly.pdbx_strand_id
1 'polypeptide(L)'
;LGGQADLHLFWQKTATSDTDWLAHITLYDQFGAVVSEQQVWPEANSSTAVWPISNTLVMSRHPLAIPDYVAAGSAQLYLALSPSRSAPPSTEPLAVGTVRLAAPSVVAQLPASANKTSYQLGEQIALVGYTAVVNDNATLTLDLFWRTNQPLNTDYTVFVQVLQNGQVIAQQDNQPNQNLYPTSAWEPDQIIQDSYTLQLPPPNGGSYQIITGLYEWPSLTRLPVQEDGQPRGDYIELTTLEFEGK
;
A
#
# COMPACT_ATOMS: atom_id res chain seq x y z
N LEU A 1 -2.63 -10.85 8.76
CA LEU A 1 -2.95 -11.65 7.55
C LEU A 1 -1.77 -11.55 6.61
N GLY A 2 -1.34 -12.68 6.05
CA GLY A 2 0.01 -12.85 5.52
C GLY A 2 0.12 -12.35 4.09
N GLY A 3 1.31 -11.91 3.70
CA GLY A 3 1.55 -11.31 2.39
C GLY A 3 2.99 -11.50 1.93
N GLN A 4 3.33 -10.85 0.81
CA GLN A 4 4.71 -10.74 0.36
C GLN A 4 5.09 -9.26 0.25
N ALA A 5 6.28 -8.92 0.74
CA ALA A 5 6.93 -7.65 0.45
C ALA A 5 8.03 -7.87 -0.57
N ASP A 6 8.05 -7.10 -1.66
CA ASP A 6 9.12 -7.18 -2.64
C ASP A 6 10.33 -6.36 -2.21
N LEU A 7 11.42 -7.04 -1.84
CA LEU A 7 12.70 -6.40 -1.53
C LEU A 7 13.56 -6.32 -2.78
N HIS A 8 13.97 -5.09 -3.13
CA HIS A 8 14.96 -4.86 -4.18
C HIS A 8 16.29 -4.45 -3.53
N LEU A 9 17.35 -5.21 -3.80
CA LEU A 9 18.70 -4.92 -3.33
C LEU A 9 19.57 -4.50 -4.50
N PHE A 10 20.40 -3.49 -4.29
CA PHE A 10 21.35 -2.99 -5.27
C PHE A 10 22.76 -3.26 -4.76
N TRP A 11 23.51 -4.04 -5.52
CA TRP A 11 24.82 -4.53 -5.11
C TRP A 11 25.92 -3.93 -5.97
N GLN A 12 27.06 -3.68 -5.35
CA GLN A 12 28.27 -3.27 -6.05
C GLN A 12 29.47 -4.08 -5.53
N LYS A 13 30.22 -4.71 -6.43
CA LYS A 13 31.51 -5.31 -6.08
C LYS A 13 32.59 -4.24 -6.12
N THR A 14 33.18 -3.93 -4.97
CA THR A 14 34.16 -2.86 -4.81
C THR A 14 35.61 -3.34 -4.71
N ALA A 15 35.82 -4.65 -4.52
CA ALA A 15 37.13 -5.27 -4.39
C ALA A 15 37.15 -6.69 -4.97
N THR A 16 38.35 -7.20 -5.28
CA THR A 16 38.55 -8.59 -5.73
C THR A 16 38.18 -9.57 -4.62
N SER A 17 37.36 -10.56 -4.96
CA SER A 17 36.98 -11.66 -4.08
C SER A 17 36.56 -12.84 -4.94
N ASP A 18 37.15 -14.00 -4.68
CA ASP A 18 36.80 -15.28 -5.33
C ASP A 18 35.69 -16.01 -4.58
N THR A 19 35.20 -15.42 -3.48
CA THR A 19 34.09 -15.98 -2.70
C THR A 19 32.77 -15.64 -3.39
N ASP A 20 31.95 -16.68 -3.57
CA ASP A 20 30.54 -16.50 -3.90
C ASP A 20 29.76 -16.24 -2.61
N TRP A 21 29.35 -15.00 -2.43
CA TRP A 21 28.71 -14.54 -1.22
C TRP A 21 27.21 -14.83 -1.27
N LEU A 22 26.75 -15.58 -0.28
CA LEU A 22 25.34 -15.82 0.00
C LEU A 22 24.83 -14.74 0.97
N ALA A 23 23.70 -14.13 0.62
CA ALA A 23 23.02 -13.15 1.45
C ALA A 23 22.06 -13.82 2.45
N HIS A 24 22.16 -13.42 3.71
CA HIS A 24 21.22 -13.70 4.78
C HIS A 24 20.36 -12.45 4.97
N ILE A 25 19.08 -12.56 4.64
CA ILE A 25 18.11 -11.47 4.74
C ILE A 25 17.16 -11.84 5.87
N THR A 26 17.16 -11.04 6.94
CA THR A 26 16.32 -11.30 8.11
C THR A 26 15.50 -10.06 8.43
N LEU A 27 14.19 -10.24 8.57
CA LEU A 27 13.26 -9.21 8.99
C LEU A 27 12.85 -9.50 10.44
N TYR A 28 13.09 -8.54 11.34
CA TYR A 28 12.68 -8.63 12.74
C TYR A 28 11.54 -7.68 13.02
N ASP A 29 10.55 -8.09 13.81
CA ASP A 29 9.53 -7.18 14.30
C ASP A 29 10.07 -6.21 15.38
N GLN A 30 9.22 -5.29 15.83
CA GLN A 30 9.54 -4.32 16.87
C GLN A 30 9.89 -4.94 18.25
N PHE A 31 9.61 -6.22 18.45
CA PHE A 31 9.93 -6.98 19.66
C PHE A 31 11.18 -7.85 19.50
N GLY A 32 11.81 -7.85 18.32
CA GLY A 32 13.00 -8.65 18.01
C GLY A 32 12.69 -10.09 17.63
N ALA A 33 11.44 -10.43 17.32
CA ALA A 33 11.08 -11.74 16.78
C ALA A 33 11.32 -11.79 15.27
N VAL A 34 11.79 -12.94 14.77
CA VAL A 34 12.01 -13.14 13.33
C VAL A 34 10.66 -13.25 12.62
N VAL A 35 10.39 -12.32 11.71
CA VAL A 35 9.21 -12.29 10.83
C VAL A 35 9.46 -13.11 9.57
N SER A 36 10.63 -12.93 8.97
CA SER A 36 11.03 -13.60 7.73
C SER A 36 12.54 -13.78 7.74
N GLU A 37 13.01 -14.93 7.26
CA GLU A 37 14.44 -15.20 7.13
C GLU A 37 14.70 -15.98 5.84
N GLN A 38 15.73 -15.56 5.10
CA GLN A 38 16.09 -16.15 3.82
C GLN A 38 17.60 -16.21 3.63
N GLN A 39 18.03 -17.29 2.99
CA GLN A 39 19.40 -17.50 2.54
C GLN A 39 19.43 -17.63 1.01
N VAL A 40 19.85 -16.57 0.34
CA VAL A 40 19.72 -16.41 -1.11
C VAL A 40 21.04 -16.01 -1.74
N TRP A 41 21.28 -16.50 -2.95
CA TRP A 41 22.30 -15.92 -3.80
C TRP A 41 21.81 -14.55 -4.27
N PRO A 42 22.64 -13.49 -4.20
CA PRO A 42 22.24 -12.16 -4.66
C PRO A 42 21.67 -12.19 -6.07
N GLU A 43 22.27 -12.96 -6.99
CA GLU A 43 21.74 -13.15 -8.34
C GLU A 43 21.69 -14.65 -8.67
N ALA A 44 20.50 -15.18 -8.98
CA ALA A 44 20.26 -16.62 -9.05
C ALA A 44 21.15 -17.38 -10.06
N ASN A 45 21.59 -16.71 -11.12
CA ASN A 45 22.36 -17.31 -12.22
C ASN A 45 23.76 -16.68 -12.38
N SER A 46 24.25 -15.96 -11.36
CA SER A 46 25.50 -15.20 -11.45
C SER A 46 26.19 -15.16 -10.09
N SER A 47 27.35 -15.78 -10.03
CA SER A 47 28.19 -15.82 -8.83
C SER A 47 28.74 -14.43 -8.50
N THR A 48 28.72 -14.02 -7.24
CA THR A 48 29.33 -12.72 -6.87
C THR A 48 30.84 -12.70 -7.08
N ALA A 49 31.47 -13.88 -7.17
CA ALA A 49 32.88 -14.03 -7.48
C ALA A 49 33.22 -13.50 -8.90
N VAL A 50 32.30 -13.62 -9.86
CA VAL A 50 32.55 -13.21 -11.26
C VAL A 50 32.03 -11.82 -11.61
N TRP A 51 31.32 -11.17 -10.69
CA TRP A 51 30.83 -9.80 -10.91
C TRP A 51 31.98 -8.83 -11.21
N PRO A 52 31.76 -7.85 -12.11
CA PRO A 52 32.78 -6.86 -12.43
C PRO A 52 33.00 -5.94 -11.22
N ILE A 53 34.27 -5.58 -10.98
CA ILE A 53 34.60 -4.48 -10.07
C ILE A 53 34.37 -3.19 -10.84
N SER A 54 33.20 -2.60 -10.68
CA SER A 54 32.79 -1.39 -11.38
C SER A 54 31.81 -0.57 -10.55
N ASN A 55 31.40 0.58 -11.08
CA ASN A 55 30.30 1.36 -10.53
C ASN A 55 28.92 0.89 -11.01
N THR A 56 28.84 -0.26 -11.67
CA THR A 56 27.58 -0.85 -12.11
C THR A 56 26.91 -1.52 -10.94
N LEU A 57 25.63 -1.23 -10.73
CA LEU A 57 24.80 -1.89 -9.73
C LEU A 57 24.15 -3.14 -10.32
N VAL A 58 24.28 -4.26 -9.61
CA VAL A 58 23.47 -5.45 -9.87
C VAL A 58 22.20 -5.30 -9.01
N MET A 59 21.04 -5.31 -9.65
CA MET A 59 19.75 -5.27 -8.93
C MET A 59 19.21 -6.68 -8.78
N SER A 60 18.85 -7.07 -7.56
CA SER A 60 18.18 -8.33 -7.28
C SER A 60 16.82 -8.11 -6.62
N ARG A 61 15.88 -9.03 -6.86
CA ARG A 61 14.55 -9.05 -6.25
C ARG A 61 14.42 -10.27 -5.35
N HIS A 62 13.98 -10.04 -4.11
CA HIS A 62 13.78 -11.06 -3.09
C HIS A 62 12.40 -10.88 -2.46
N PRO A 63 11.40 -11.72 -2.77
CA PRO A 63 10.10 -11.64 -2.13
C PRO A 63 10.21 -12.09 -0.66
N LEU A 64 9.85 -11.24 0.28
CA LEU A 64 9.82 -11.53 1.71
C LEU A 64 8.43 -12.00 2.11
N ALA A 65 8.31 -13.25 2.55
CA ALA A 65 7.07 -13.76 3.11
C ALA A 65 6.81 -13.11 4.48
N ILE A 66 5.64 -12.50 4.64
CA ILE A 66 5.16 -11.92 5.89
C ILE A 66 4.03 -12.83 6.41
N PRO A 67 4.24 -13.56 7.52
CA PRO A 67 3.19 -14.41 8.07
C PRO A 67 1.96 -13.65 8.56
N ASP A 68 0.82 -14.32 8.59
CA ASP A 68 -0.48 -13.75 8.92
C ASP A 68 -0.68 -13.36 10.38
N TYR A 69 0.04 -14.03 11.28
CA TYR A 69 0.04 -13.75 12.71
C TYR A 69 0.89 -12.54 13.10
N VAL A 70 1.65 -11.94 12.18
CA VAL A 70 2.52 -10.81 12.50
C VAL A 70 1.69 -9.55 12.71
N ALA A 71 1.90 -8.92 13.86
CA ALA A 71 1.20 -7.69 14.22
C ALA A 71 1.65 -6.51 13.33
N ALA A 72 0.75 -5.55 13.14
CA ALA A 72 1.11 -4.28 12.55
C ALA A 72 2.21 -3.58 13.36
N GLY A 73 3.13 -2.91 12.68
CA GLY A 73 4.23 -2.21 13.33
C GLY A 73 5.42 -1.99 12.41
N SER A 74 6.49 -1.46 12.98
CA SER A 74 7.77 -1.33 12.28
C SER A 74 8.56 -2.62 12.41
N ALA A 75 9.07 -3.13 11.30
CA ALA A 75 10.01 -4.24 11.26
C ALA A 75 11.36 -3.75 10.72
N GLN A 76 12.46 -4.25 11.28
CA GLN A 76 13.82 -3.89 10.89
C GLN A 76 14.40 -4.98 9.99
N LEU A 77 14.84 -4.58 8.80
CA LEU A 77 15.52 -5.45 7.84
C LEU A 77 17.02 -5.43 8.12
N TYR A 78 17.59 -6.63 8.21
CA TYR A 78 19.02 -6.87 8.35
C TYR A 78 19.56 -7.69 7.20
N LEU A 79 20.82 -7.41 6.86
CA LEU A 79 21.58 -8.12 5.84
C LEU A 79 22.91 -8.59 6.42
N ALA A 80 23.25 -9.87 6.19
CA ALA A 80 24.59 -10.40 6.45
C ALA A 80 25.05 -11.28 5.28
N LEU A 81 26.36 -11.49 5.14
CA LEU A 81 26.95 -12.29 4.07
C LEU A 81 27.68 -13.51 4.62
N SER A 82 27.61 -14.63 3.92
CA SER A 82 28.34 -15.87 4.23
C SER A 82 28.93 -16.49 2.98
N PRO A 83 30.02 -17.28 3.07
CA PRO A 83 30.66 -17.91 1.92
C PRO A 83 29.93 -19.18 1.42
N SER A 84 28.99 -19.72 2.21
CA SER A 84 28.22 -20.90 1.86
C SER A 84 26.96 -21.02 2.73
N ARG A 85 26.00 -21.86 2.31
CA ARG A 85 24.75 -22.13 3.05
C ARG A 85 24.96 -22.75 4.43
N SER A 86 26.06 -23.47 4.62
CA SER A 86 26.38 -24.14 5.89
C SER A 86 27.26 -23.30 6.81
N ALA A 87 27.87 -22.23 6.31
CA ALA A 87 28.69 -21.34 7.09
C ALA A 87 27.83 -20.29 7.83
N PRO A 88 28.19 -19.90 9.06
CA PRO A 88 27.59 -18.74 9.68
C PRO A 88 27.93 -17.47 8.89
N PRO A 89 27.14 -16.38 9.07
CA PRO A 89 27.50 -15.08 8.51
C PRO A 89 28.91 -14.66 8.92
N SER A 90 29.70 -14.23 7.92
CA SER A 90 31.05 -13.70 8.10
C SER A 90 31.06 -12.19 8.33
N THR A 91 29.90 -11.54 8.17
CA THR A 91 29.70 -10.13 8.49
C THR A 91 28.74 -10.00 9.66
N GLU A 92 28.92 -8.97 10.48
CA GLU A 92 27.89 -8.55 11.42
C GLU A 92 26.60 -8.19 10.65
N PRO A 93 25.41 -8.52 11.17
CA PRO A 93 24.15 -8.11 10.56
C PRO A 93 24.04 -6.59 10.44
N LEU A 94 24.00 -6.10 9.21
CA LEU A 94 23.82 -4.69 8.91
C LEU A 94 22.34 -4.34 8.85
N ALA A 95 21.90 -3.37 9.65
CA ALA A 95 20.57 -2.79 9.52
C ALA A 95 20.49 -2.01 8.20
N VAL A 96 19.68 -2.48 7.25
CA VAL A 96 19.60 -1.91 5.88
C VAL A 96 18.35 -1.07 5.66
N GLY A 97 17.31 -1.21 6.49
CA GLY A 97 16.10 -0.40 6.38
C GLY A 97 14.96 -0.86 7.27
N THR A 98 13.90 -0.05 7.35
CA THR A 98 12.67 -0.41 8.07
C THR A 98 11.55 -0.71 7.08
N VAL A 99 10.75 -1.72 7.40
CA VAL A 99 9.54 -2.11 6.67
C VAL A 99 8.35 -1.84 7.58
N ARG A 100 7.32 -1.13 7.09
CA ARG A 100 6.07 -0.99 7.83
C ARG A 100 5.18 -2.17 7.51
N LEU A 101 4.88 -2.97 8.53
CA LEU A 101 3.90 -4.03 8.47
C LEU A 101 2.54 -3.43 8.85
N ALA A 102 1.56 -3.53 7.95
CA ALA A 102 0.20 -3.16 8.27
C ALA A 102 -0.65 -4.40 8.50
N ALA A 103 -1.49 -4.33 9.54
CA ALA A 103 -2.67 -5.16 9.59
C ALA A 103 -3.75 -4.47 8.75
N PRO A 104 -4.55 -5.21 7.99
CA PRO A 104 -5.64 -4.60 7.26
C PRO A 104 -6.67 -4.06 8.24
N SER A 105 -7.16 -2.84 7.98
CA SER A 105 -8.25 -2.24 8.75
C SER A 105 -9.58 -2.89 8.34
N VAL A 106 -9.79 -4.15 8.74
CA VAL A 106 -11.02 -4.90 8.44
C VAL A 106 -12.05 -4.64 9.53
N VAL A 107 -13.27 -4.29 9.13
CA VAL A 107 -14.41 -4.13 10.03
C VAL A 107 -15.45 -5.23 9.80
N ALA A 108 -16.02 -5.76 10.87
CA ALA A 108 -17.05 -6.81 10.75
C ALA A 108 -18.37 -6.28 10.17
N GLN A 109 -18.67 -5.00 10.39
CA GLN A 109 -19.85 -4.32 9.91
C GLN A 109 -19.57 -2.83 9.78
N LEU A 110 -20.34 -2.14 8.94
CA LEU A 110 -20.28 -0.69 8.84
C LEU A 110 -20.64 -0.03 10.17
N PRO A 111 -19.93 1.05 10.57
CA PRO A 111 -20.31 1.81 11.75
C PRO A 111 -21.69 2.45 11.52
N ALA A 112 -22.44 2.66 12.60
CA ALA A 112 -23.79 3.24 12.53
C ALA A 112 -23.82 4.65 11.92
N SER A 113 -22.70 5.37 11.99
CA SER A 113 -22.50 6.69 11.39
C SER A 113 -22.19 6.67 9.88
N ALA A 114 -21.93 5.50 9.29
CA ALA A 114 -21.62 5.41 7.87
C ALA A 114 -22.87 5.61 7.01
N ASN A 115 -22.73 6.42 5.97
CA ASN A 115 -23.65 6.44 4.84
C ASN A 115 -23.46 5.15 4.06
N LYS A 116 -24.52 4.35 3.91
CA LYS A 116 -24.47 3.10 3.15
C LYS A 116 -24.62 3.39 1.66
N THR A 117 -23.91 2.64 0.83
CA THR A 117 -23.91 2.79 -0.62
C THR A 117 -23.97 1.43 -1.32
N SER A 118 -24.34 1.44 -2.60
CA SER A 118 -24.40 0.26 -3.47
C SER A 118 -23.55 0.42 -4.74
N TYR A 119 -22.54 1.30 -4.70
CA TYR A 119 -21.68 1.54 -5.85
C TYR A 119 -20.78 0.34 -6.15
N GLN A 120 -20.74 -0.02 -7.42
CA GLN A 120 -19.88 -1.06 -7.97
C GLN A 120 -18.86 -0.41 -8.92
N LEU A 121 -17.58 -0.67 -8.72
CA LEU A 121 -16.48 -0.22 -9.57
C LEU A 121 -15.88 -1.42 -10.30
N GLY A 122 -15.86 -1.34 -11.63
CA GLY A 122 -15.59 -2.49 -12.48
C GLY A 122 -16.56 -3.64 -12.18
N GLU A 123 -16.07 -4.86 -12.17
CA GLU A 123 -16.88 -6.06 -11.91
C GLU A 123 -16.71 -6.61 -10.48
N GLN A 124 -15.71 -6.12 -9.73
CA GLN A 124 -15.17 -6.86 -8.58
C GLN A 124 -15.16 -6.06 -7.27
N ILE A 125 -15.17 -4.73 -7.30
CA ILE A 125 -15.01 -3.88 -6.11
C ILE A 125 -16.26 -3.06 -5.86
N ALA A 126 -16.76 -3.07 -4.63
CA ALA A 126 -17.89 -2.27 -4.20
C ALA A 126 -17.48 -1.27 -3.13
N LEU A 127 -17.96 -0.02 -3.24
CA LEU A 127 -18.01 0.89 -2.11
C LEU A 127 -19.33 0.65 -1.36
N VAL A 128 -19.24 0.06 -0.17
CA VAL A 128 -20.42 -0.34 0.63
C VAL A 128 -20.85 0.74 1.63
N GLY A 129 -19.97 1.69 1.92
CA GLY A 129 -20.33 2.91 2.65
C GLY A 129 -19.17 3.87 2.82
N TYR A 130 -19.44 5.00 3.46
CA TYR A 130 -18.43 5.99 3.82
C TYR A 130 -18.85 6.85 5.03
N THR A 131 -17.87 7.44 5.71
CA THR A 131 -18.07 8.57 6.64
C THR A 131 -17.30 9.77 6.11
N ALA A 132 -17.83 10.98 6.27
CA ALA A 132 -17.13 12.21 5.91
C ALA A 132 -17.37 13.25 7.01
N VAL A 133 -16.30 13.73 7.64
CA VAL A 133 -16.36 14.72 8.72
C VAL A 133 -15.33 15.80 8.46
N VAL A 134 -15.76 17.06 8.55
CA VAL A 134 -14.83 18.21 8.52
C VAL A 134 -14.76 18.81 9.91
N ASN A 135 -13.55 19.08 10.39
CA ASN A 135 -13.32 19.77 11.65
C ASN A 135 -13.21 21.29 11.48
N ASP A 136 -13.13 22.00 12.60
CA ASP A 136 -13.03 23.47 12.63
C ASP A 136 -11.77 24.04 11.94
N ASN A 137 -10.75 23.19 11.70
CA ASN A 137 -9.51 23.56 11.01
C ASN A 137 -9.58 23.29 9.50
N ALA A 138 -10.77 23.06 8.94
CA ALA A 138 -10.99 22.70 7.55
C ALA A 138 -10.20 21.45 7.12
N THR A 139 -10.03 20.48 8.03
CA THR A 139 -9.50 19.16 7.71
C THR A 139 -10.66 18.20 7.50
N LEU A 140 -10.72 17.58 6.31
CA LEU A 140 -11.64 16.50 5.99
C LEU A 140 -11.04 15.17 6.42
N THR A 141 -11.73 14.44 7.28
CA THR A 141 -11.51 13.01 7.54
C THR A 141 -12.59 12.21 6.82
N LEU A 142 -12.15 11.31 5.93
CA LEU A 142 -13.02 10.47 5.11
C LEU A 142 -12.63 9.00 5.34
N ASP A 143 -13.57 8.17 5.81
CA ASP A 143 -13.40 6.72 5.76
C ASP A 143 -14.22 6.16 4.61
N LEU A 144 -13.58 5.38 3.75
CA LEU A 144 -14.20 4.61 2.68
C LEU A 144 -14.26 3.14 3.10
N PHE A 145 -15.42 2.51 2.92
CA PHE A 145 -15.61 1.10 3.25
C PHE A 145 -15.78 0.31 1.96
N TRP A 146 -14.75 -0.44 1.62
CA TRP A 146 -14.68 -1.23 0.40
C TRP A 146 -14.93 -2.70 0.66
N ARG A 147 -15.45 -3.41 -0.35
CA ARG A 147 -15.56 -4.86 -0.34
C ARG A 147 -15.30 -5.40 -1.74
N THR A 148 -14.67 -6.57 -1.83
CA THR A 148 -14.58 -7.31 -3.09
C THR A 148 -15.34 -8.63 -3.02
N ASN A 149 -15.85 -9.10 -4.16
CA ASN A 149 -16.56 -10.37 -4.29
C ASN A 149 -15.64 -11.55 -4.71
N GLN A 150 -14.40 -11.28 -5.09
CA GLN A 150 -13.44 -12.29 -5.54
C GLN A 150 -11.99 -11.79 -5.40
N PRO A 151 -10.98 -12.67 -5.45
CA PRO A 151 -9.58 -12.24 -5.42
C PRO A 151 -9.24 -11.27 -6.56
N LEU A 152 -8.46 -10.25 -6.26
CA LEU A 152 -8.01 -9.23 -7.21
C LEU A 152 -6.56 -9.49 -7.60
N ASN A 153 -6.24 -9.35 -8.89
CA ASN A 153 -4.87 -9.52 -9.41
C ASN A 153 -4.18 -8.19 -9.74
N THR A 154 -4.88 -7.08 -9.53
CA THR A 154 -4.43 -5.73 -9.85
C THR A 154 -4.46 -4.87 -8.60
N ASP A 155 -3.41 -4.08 -8.42
CA ASP A 155 -3.33 -3.05 -7.38
C ASP A 155 -3.87 -1.73 -7.90
N TYR A 156 -5.05 -1.35 -7.42
CA TYR A 156 -5.69 -0.11 -7.77
C TYR A 156 -5.31 1.00 -6.79
N THR A 157 -5.17 2.21 -7.32
CA THR A 157 -5.03 3.45 -6.55
C THR A 157 -6.41 4.05 -6.36
N VAL A 158 -6.76 4.37 -5.11
CA VAL A 158 -7.94 5.17 -4.80
C VAL A 158 -7.56 6.64 -4.94
N PHE A 159 -8.42 7.40 -5.61
CA PHE A 159 -8.36 8.86 -5.57
C PHE A 159 -9.50 9.40 -4.73
N VAL A 160 -9.20 10.45 -3.96
CA VAL A 160 -10.20 11.28 -3.27
C VAL A 160 -9.97 12.70 -3.72
N GLN A 161 -11.00 13.35 -4.25
CA GLN A 161 -10.92 14.72 -4.72
C GLN A 161 -12.02 15.55 -4.08
N VAL A 162 -11.66 16.77 -3.67
CA VAL A 162 -12.61 17.79 -3.24
C VAL A 162 -12.64 18.86 -4.31
N LEU A 163 -13.84 19.14 -4.81
CA LEU A 163 -14.07 20.07 -5.91
C LEU A 163 -14.87 21.27 -5.42
N GLN A 164 -14.52 22.45 -5.94
CA GLN A 164 -15.31 23.67 -5.81
C GLN A 164 -15.54 24.24 -7.21
N ASN A 165 -16.79 24.49 -7.59
CA ASN A 165 -17.15 24.98 -8.94
C ASN A 165 -16.55 24.12 -10.08
N GLY A 166 -16.46 22.80 -9.87
CA GLY A 166 -15.88 21.85 -10.82
C GLY A 166 -14.34 21.83 -10.87
N GLN A 167 -13.65 22.62 -10.03
CA GLN A 167 -12.19 22.60 -9.92
C GLN A 167 -11.74 21.80 -8.70
N VAL A 168 -10.77 20.90 -8.87
CA VAL A 168 -10.14 20.17 -7.75
C VAL A 168 -9.32 21.15 -6.91
N ILE A 169 -9.68 21.29 -5.63
CA ILE A 169 -9.00 22.18 -4.69
C ILE A 169 -8.14 21.42 -3.66
N ALA A 170 -8.43 20.15 -3.45
CA ALA A 170 -7.67 19.23 -2.61
C ALA A 170 -7.84 17.82 -3.17
N GLN A 171 -6.77 17.02 -3.12
CA GLN A 171 -6.84 15.62 -3.53
C GLN A 171 -5.83 14.77 -2.77
N GLN A 172 -6.10 13.48 -2.71
CA GLN A 172 -5.18 12.48 -2.19
C GLN A 172 -5.35 11.19 -3.00
N ASP A 173 -4.22 10.68 -3.48
CA ASP A 173 -4.14 9.49 -4.32
C ASP A 173 -3.12 8.53 -3.70
N ASN A 174 -3.59 7.34 -3.30
CA ASN A 174 -2.74 6.27 -2.79
C ASN A 174 -3.45 4.93 -2.91
N GLN A 175 -2.68 3.84 -2.93
CA GLN A 175 -3.26 2.52 -2.67
C GLN A 175 -3.89 2.50 -1.25
N PRO A 176 -4.90 1.64 -1.00
CA PRO A 176 -5.62 1.62 0.26
C PRO A 176 -4.73 1.49 1.50
N ASN A 177 -5.21 2.01 2.63
CA ASN A 177 -4.49 2.10 3.90
C ASN A 177 -3.11 2.76 3.77
N GLN A 178 -3.06 3.93 3.12
CA GLN A 178 -1.83 4.74 2.95
C GLN A 178 -0.68 4.00 2.25
N ASN A 179 -1.00 3.25 1.19
CA ASN A 179 -0.08 2.36 0.46
C ASN A 179 0.41 1.13 1.25
N LEU A 180 -0.28 0.75 2.31
CA LEU A 180 0.12 -0.39 3.13
C LEU A 180 -0.75 -1.63 2.94
N TYR A 181 -1.90 -1.52 2.26
CA TYR A 181 -2.77 -2.66 2.01
C TYR A 181 -3.34 -2.65 0.58
N PRO A 182 -2.54 -3.13 -0.40
CA PRO A 182 -2.94 -3.14 -1.81
C PRO A 182 -4.22 -3.93 -2.05
N THR A 183 -4.97 -3.59 -3.11
CA THR A 183 -6.23 -4.28 -3.45
C THR A 183 -6.03 -5.75 -3.78
N SER A 184 -4.88 -6.17 -4.33
CA SER A 184 -4.59 -7.60 -4.55
C SER A 184 -4.49 -8.43 -3.26
N ALA A 185 -4.28 -7.78 -2.11
CA ALA A 185 -4.24 -8.44 -0.81
C ALA A 185 -5.63 -8.56 -0.15
N TRP A 186 -6.68 -8.01 -0.76
CA TRP A 186 -8.03 -8.07 -0.22
C TRP A 186 -8.60 -9.49 -0.33
N GLU A 187 -9.17 -9.98 0.77
CA GLU A 187 -9.93 -11.22 0.74
C GLU A 187 -11.39 -10.94 0.35
N PRO A 188 -12.04 -11.87 -0.37
CA PRO A 188 -13.46 -11.77 -0.68
C PRO A 188 -14.31 -11.58 0.58
N ASP A 189 -15.37 -10.77 0.44
CA ASP A 189 -16.38 -10.47 1.45
C ASP A 189 -15.92 -9.72 2.70
N GLN A 190 -14.62 -9.42 2.85
CA GLN A 190 -14.14 -8.52 3.90
C GLN A 190 -14.53 -7.07 3.63
N ILE A 191 -14.87 -6.32 4.69
CA ILE A 191 -15.07 -4.87 4.60
C ILE A 191 -13.77 -4.19 5.01
N ILE A 192 -13.09 -3.58 4.05
CA ILE A 192 -11.85 -2.84 4.25
C ILE A 192 -12.22 -1.39 4.55
N GLN A 193 -11.87 -0.91 5.75
CA GLN A 193 -11.86 0.52 6.07
C GLN A 193 -10.58 1.15 5.49
N ASP A 194 -10.74 2.25 4.79
CA ASP A 194 -9.66 2.98 4.15
C ASP A 194 -9.80 4.48 4.45
N SER A 195 -8.85 5.03 5.20
CA SER A 195 -8.97 6.37 5.80
C SER A 195 -8.10 7.41 5.09
N TYR A 196 -8.72 8.54 4.79
CA TYR A 196 -8.13 9.70 4.12
C TYR A 196 -8.23 10.95 4.99
N THR A 197 -7.21 11.81 4.91
CA THR A 197 -7.20 13.08 5.65
C THR A 197 -6.68 14.18 4.74
N LEU A 198 -7.57 15.06 4.31
CA LEU A 198 -7.25 16.14 3.39
C LEU A 198 -7.35 17.47 4.11
N GLN A 199 -6.28 18.26 4.06
CA GLN A 199 -6.33 19.66 4.47
C GLN A 199 -6.97 20.47 3.35
N LEU A 200 -8.12 21.08 3.62
CA LEU A 200 -8.79 21.94 2.67
C LEU A 200 -8.20 23.35 2.75
N PRO A 201 -8.14 24.08 1.62
CA PRO A 201 -7.95 25.52 1.64
C PRO A 201 -9.00 26.20 2.54
N PRO A 202 -8.70 27.39 3.13
CA PRO A 202 -9.67 28.12 3.92
C PRO A 202 -11.00 28.28 3.17
N PRO A 203 -12.13 27.80 3.73
CA PRO A 203 -13.41 27.88 3.04
C PRO A 203 -13.79 29.34 2.78
N ASN A 204 -14.23 29.63 1.57
CA ASN A 204 -14.70 30.95 1.13
C ASN A 204 -16.22 30.98 0.89
N GLY A 205 -16.93 30.03 1.49
CA GLY A 205 -18.36 29.82 1.33
C GLY A 205 -18.73 29.01 0.09
N GLY A 206 -19.95 28.47 0.12
CA GLY A 206 -20.52 27.70 -0.98
C GLY A 206 -20.28 26.19 -0.87
N SER A 207 -20.42 25.55 -2.03
CA SER A 207 -20.60 24.11 -2.16
C SER A 207 -19.31 23.40 -2.58
N TYR A 208 -18.95 22.34 -1.86
CA TYR A 208 -17.74 21.57 -2.06
C TYR A 208 -18.10 20.10 -2.25
N GLN A 209 -17.89 19.58 -3.46
CA GLN A 209 -18.22 18.20 -3.80
C GLN A 209 -17.05 17.29 -3.46
N ILE A 210 -17.32 16.17 -2.79
CA ILE A 210 -16.34 15.13 -2.55
C ILE A 210 -16.62 13.99 -3.51
N ILE A 211 -15.61 13.64 -4.32
CA ILE A 211 -15.69 12.48 -5.22
C ILE A 211 -14.56 11.50 -4.93
N THR A 212 -14.80 10.24 -5.28
CA THR A 212 -13.78 9.18 -5.20
C THR A 212 -13.92 8.18 -6.34
N GLY A 213 -12.89 7.37 -6.54
CA GLY A 213 -12.91 6.25 -7.46
C GLY A 213 -11.58 5.50 -7.42
N LEU A 214 -11.44 4.55 -8.33
CA LEU A 214 -10.26 3.68 -8.46
C LEU A 214 -9.66 3.83 -9.85
N TYR A 215 -8.33 3.81 -9.94
CA TYR A 215 -7.63 3.67 -11.22
C TYR A 215 -6.45 2.71 -11.10
N GLU A 216 -6.03 2.19 -12.25
CA GLU A 216 -4.82 1.37 -12.37
C GLU A 216 -3.59 2.24 -12.64
N TRP A 217 -2.51 2.06 -11.90
CA TRP A 217 -1.22 2.70 -12.16
C TRP A 217 -0.28 1.74 -12.90
N PRO A 218 0.46 2.19 -13.94
CA PRO A 218 0.64 3.56 -14.40
C PRO A 218 -0.30 3.99 -15.54
N SER A 219 -1.27 3.16 -15.93
CA SER A 219 -2.14 3.47 -17.09
C SER A 219 -3.09 4.65 -16.85
N LEU A 220 -3.35 4.98 -15.58
CA LEU A 220 -4.35 5.95 -15.12
C LEU A 220 -5.78 5.63 -15.56
N THR A 221 -6.03 4.37 -15.94
CA THR A 221 -7.35 3.93 -16.37
C THR A 221 -8.27 3.84 -15.16
N ARG A 222 -9.31 4.69 -15.12
CA ARG A 222 -10.32 4.68 -14.07
C ARG A 222 -11.30 3.52 -14.27
N LEU A 223 -11.74 2.93 -13.17
CA LEU A 223 -12.76 1.90 -13.19
C LEU A 223 -14.15 2.52 -13.45
N PRO A 224 -14.97 1.90 -14.32
CA PRO A 224 -16.34 2.36 -14.52
C PRO A 224 -17.16 2.13 -13.25
N VAL A 225 -18.05 3.07 -12.94
CA VAL A 225 -18.92 3.05 -11.77
C VAL A 225 -20.35 2.72 -12.19
N GLN A 226 -20.98 1.83 -11.42
CA GLN A 226 -22.41 1.55 -11.48
C GLN A 226 -23.05 1.77 -10.11
N GLU A 227 -24.30 2.18 -10.09
CA GLU A 227 -25.13 2.26 -8.90
C GLU A 227 -26.43 1.52 -9.18
N ASP A 228 -26.76 0.52 -8.36
CA ASP A 228 -27.93 -0.34 -8.55
C ASP A 228 -28.02 -0.94 -9.97
N GLY A 229 -26.85 -1.26 -10.54
CA GLY A 229 -26.70 -1.82 -11.90
C GLY A 229 -26.81 -0.82 -13.05
N GLN A 230 -26.94 0.48 -12.76
CA GLN A 230 -26.97 1.53 -13.77
C GLN A 230 -25.61 2.23 -13.89
N PRO A 231 -25.06 2.42 -15.10
CA PRO A 231 -23.82 3.16 -15.30
C PRO A 231 -23.91 4.61 -14.77
N ARG A 232 -22.89 5.06 -14.05
CA ARG A 232 -22.78 6.41 -13.48
C ARG A 232 -21.61 7.23 -14.02
N GLY A 233 -20.56 6.58 -14.52
CA GLY A 233 -19.34 7.26 -14.99
C GLY A 233 -18.10 6.48 -14.58
N ASP A 234 -17.06 7.19 -14.14
CA ASP A 234 -15.78 6.63 -13.67
C ASP A 234 -15.34 7.20 -12.31
N TYR A 235 -16.28 7.85 -11.60
CA TYR A 235 -16.17 8.31 -10.23
C TYR A 235 -17.51 8.23 -9.50
N ILE A 236 -17.44 8.28 -8.17
CA ILE A 236 -18.58 8.33 -7.24
C ILE A 236 -18.62 9.72 -6.64
N GLU A 237 -19.78 10.37 -6.68
CA GLU A 237 -20.06 11.55 -5.86
C GLU A 237 -20.51 11.08 -4.47
N LEU A 238 -19.69 11.34 -3.44
CA LEU A 238 -20.00 10.87 -2.09
C LEU A 238 -21.03 11.78 -1.44
N THR A 239 -20.66 13.04 -1.27
CA THR A 239 -21.49 14.07 -0.63
C THR A 239 -20.99 15.45 -1.03
N THR A 240 -21.82 16.44 -0.73
CA THR A 240 -21.51 17.85 -0.85
C THR A 240 -21.43 18.46 0.55
N LEU A 241 -20.37 19.23 0.80
CA LEU A 241 -20.21 20.04 2.00
C LEU A 241 -20.60 21.48 1.68
N GLU A 242 -21.37 22.11 2.56
CA GLU A 242 -21.73 23.53 2.45
C GLU A 242 -21.01 24.32 3.53
N PHE A 243 -20.30 25.38 3.14
CA PHE A 243 -19.70 26.32 4.06
C PHE A 243 -20.41 27.67 3.96
N GLU A 244 -20.66 28.30 5.10
CA GLU A 244 -21.17 29.67 5.12
C GLU A 244 -20.07 30.63 4.65
N GLY A 245 -20.43 31.57 3.78
CA GLY A 245 -19.54 32.67 3.40
C GLY A 245 -19.33 33.59 4.60
N LYS A 246 -18.08 33.99 4.85
CA LYS A 246 -17.75 35.03 5.82
C LYS A 246 -18.03 36.42 5.27
#